data_AF-A0A7C1EUG5-F1
#
_entry.id   AF-A0A7C1EUG5-F1
#
_cell.length_a   1.000
_cell.length_b   1.000
_cell.length_c   1.000
_cell.angle_alpha   90.00
_cell.angle_beta   90.00
_cell.angle_gamma   90.00
#
_symmetry.space_group_name_H-M   'P 1'
#
loop_
_entity.id
_entity.type
_entity.pdbx_description
1 polymer ?
#
loop_
_entity_poly.entity_id
_entity_poly.type
_entity_poly.pdbx_seq_one_letter_code
_entity_poly.pdbx_strand_id
1 'polypeptide(L)'
;MNNKSEIPKRYKLLLLNYPLIIIPLVNKLPLQGVTGLVDWWMKGELTQIIRDKKFKCDYGELLLFFSDSLRVNKNFLLFGLGNHDLSEKQALEKFAEDLKNGIKALKVKNFALLSDNTINEMLLNKFFKEFAIDIYI
;
A
#
# COMPACT_ATOMS: atom_id res chain seq x y z
N MET A 1 -11.94 26.74 23.08
CA MET A 1 -11.03 25.62 22.75
C MET A 1 -11.44 25.08 21.40
N ASN A 2 -10.61 25.26 20.37
CA ASN A 2 -10.90 24.77 19.02
C ASN A 2 -10.81 23.24 19.01
N ASN A 3 -11.97 22.57 18.97
CA ASN A 3 -12.06 21.19 18.49
C ASN A 3 -11.70 21.21 17.00
N LYS A 4 -10.40 21.14 16.69
CA LYS A 4 -9.97 20.77 15.34
C LYS A 4 -10.48 19.34 15.14
N SER A 5 -11.51 19.19 14.31
CA SER A 5 -11.99 17.88 13.88
C SER A 5 -10.80 17.11 13.32
N GLU A 6 -10.48 15.99 13.96
CA GLU A 6 -9.38 15.17 13.52
C GLU A 6 -9.70 14.65 12.11
N ILE A 7 -8.79 14.85 11.17
CA ILE A 7 -9.00 14.40 9.79
C ILE A 7 -9.09 12.86 9.82
N PRO A 8 -10.18 12.26 9.30
CA PRO A 8 -10.31 10.81 9.28
C PRO A 8 -9.09 10.18 8.60
N LYS A 9 -8.54 9.11 9.20
CA LYS A 9 -7.28 8.47 8.76
C LYS A 9 -7.25 8.27 7.25
N ARG A 10 -8.33 7.74 6.66
CA ARG A 10 -8.46 7.56 5.20
C ARG A 10 -8.12 8.81 4.36
N TYR A 11 -8.51 10.01 4.78
CA TYR A 11 -8.24 11.24 4.02
C TYR A 11 -6.83 11.80 4.20
N LYS A 12 -6.01 11.28 5.13
CA LYS A 12 -4.63 11.74 5.33
C LYS A 12 -3.78 11.52 4.07
N LEU A 13 -4.04 10.47 3.28
CA LEU A 13 -3.40 10.22 1.98
C LEU A 13 -3.68 11.30 0.92
N LEU A 14 -4.69 12.14 1.09
CA LEU A 14 -4.97 13.25 0.17
C LEU A 14 -4.24 14.54 0.58
N LEU A 15 -3.68 14.58 1.79
CA LEU A 15 -3.16 15.80 2.42
C LEU A 15 -1.68 15.72 2.78
N LEU A 16 -1.20 14.53 3.17
CA LEU A 16 0.19 14.30 3.56
C LEU A 16 0.98 13.74 2.37
N ASN A 17 2.22 14.22 2.22
CA ASN A 17 3.13 13.76 1.18
C ASN A 17 4.00 12.61 1.69
N TYR A 18 3.88 11.48 1.03
CA TYR A 18 4.72 10.31 1.21
C TYR A 18 5.63 10.15 -0.01
N PRO A 19 6.94 9.95 0.19
CA PRO A 19 7.85 9.65 -0.92
C PRO A 19 7.49 8.38 -1.68
N LEU A 20 6.81 7.44 -1.01
CA LEU A 20 6.30 6.21 -1.58
C LEU A 20 5.01 5.78 -0.86
N ILE A 21 4.02 5.36 -1.64
CA ILE A 21 2.87 4.60 -1.15
C ILE A 21 3.00 3.15 -1.62
N ILE A 22 2.84 2.20 -0.72
CA ILE A 22 2.97 0.77 -1.02
C ILE A 22 1.58 0.14 -0.97
N ILE A 23 1.24 -0.61 -2.01
CA ILE A 23 -0.07 -1.24 -2.17
C ILE A 23 0.14 -2.75 -2.41
N PRO A 24 -0.03 -3.58 -1.38
CA PRO A 24 -0.17 -5.02 -1.53
C PRO A 24 -1.46 -5.34 -2.29
N LEU A 25 -1.37 -6.10 -3.37
CA LEU A 25 -2.49 -6.43 -4.24
C LEU A 25 -2.60 -7.93 -4.47
N VAL A 26 -3.82 -8.44 -4.38
CA VAL A 26 -4.22 -9.76 -4.90
C VAL A 26 -4.80 -9.60 -6.30
N ASN A 27 -4.79 -10.66 -7.11
CA ASN A 27 -5.44 -10.65 -8.43
C ASN A 27 -6.97 -10.83 -8.29
N LYS A 28 -7.63 -9.89 -7.62
CA LYS A 28 -9.08 -9.91 -7.38
C LYS A 28 -9.68 -8.55 -7.70
N LEU A 29 -10.63 -8.55 -8.65
CA LEU A 29 -11.42 -7.39 -9.00
C LEU A 29 -12.90 -7.64 -8.65
N PRO A 30 -13.67 -6.62 -8.22
CA PRO A 30 -13.22 -5.25 -7.95
C PRO A 30 -12.31 -5.17 -6.71
N LEU A 31 -11.44 -4.16 -6.68
CA LEU A 31 -10.65 -3.83 -5.48
C LEU A 31 -11.58 -3.43 -4.33
N GLN A 32 -11.20 -3.78 -3.10
CA GLN A 32 -12.03 -3.60 -1.90
C GLN A 32 -11.29 -2.79 -0.83
N GLY A 33 -11.97 -2.40 0.24
CA GLY A 33 -11.33 -1.72 1.37
C GLY A 33 -10.63 -0.41 0.99
N VAL A 34 -9.46 -0.17 1.60
CA VAL A 34 -8.65 1.02 1.34
C VAL A 34 -8.09 1.03 -0.08
N THR A 35 -7.78 -0.14 -0.65
CA THR A 35 -7.23 -0.23 -2.01
C THR A 35 -8.26 0.19 -3.06
N GLY A 36 -9.52 -0.22 -2.91
CA GLY A 36 -10.63 0.24 -3.74
C GLY A 36 -10.91 1.74 -3.61
N LEU A 37 -10.80 2.29 -2.40
CA LEU A 37 -10.96 3.73 -2.18
C LEU A 37 -9.85 4.55 -2.88
N VAL A 38 -8.61 4.10 -2.78
CA VAL A 38 -7.46 4.75 -3.44
C VAL A 38 -7.56 4.61 -4.96
N ASP A 39 -7.97 3.45 -5.47
CA ASP A 39 -8.24 3.28 -6.90
C ASP A 39 -9.33 4.25 -7.40
N TRP A 40 -10.40 4.46 -6.61
CA TRP A 40 -11.43 5.45 -6.93
C TRP A 40 -10.86 6.88 -6.99
N TRP A 41 -10.00 7.27 -6.05
CA TRP A 41 -9.31 8.57 -6.13
C TRP A 41 -8.37 8.69 -7.34
N MET A 42 -7.75 7.58 -7.72
CA MET A 42 -6.91 7.47 -8.92
C MET A 42 -7.71 7.16 -10.19
N LYS A 43 -9.04 7.32 -10.16
CA LYS A 43 -9.93 7.17 -11.33
C LYS A 43 -9.82 5.79 -12.02
N GLY A 44 -9.54 4.74 -11.26
CA GLY A 44 -9.48 3.36 -11.74
C GLY A 44 -8.13 2.93 -12.34
N GLU A 45 -7.05 3.70 -12.13
CA GLU A 45 -5.71 3.38 -12.66
C GLU A 45 -5.20 2.01 -12.21
N LEU A 46 -5.41 1.58 -10.95
CA LEU A 46 -4.97 0.25 -10.49
C LEU A 46 -5.78 -0.84 -11.18
N THR A 47 -7.09 -0.66 -11.25
CA THR A 47 -7.97 -1.58 -11.97
C THR A 47 -7.54 -1.71 -13.43
N GLN A 48 -7.15 -0.62 -14.08
CA GLN A 48 -6.67 -0.65 -15.47
C GLN A 48 -5.33 -1.37 -15.60
N ILE A 49 -4.37 -1.15 -14.69
CA ILE A 49 -3.07 -1.84 -14.68
C ILE A 49 -3.26 -3.38 -14.61
N ILE A 50 -4.16 -3.84 -13.74
CA ILE A 50 -4.47 -5.27 -13.59
C ILE A 50 -5.18 -5.80 -14.83
N ARG A 51 -6.20 -5.09 -15.35
CA ARG A 51 -6.96 -5.49 -16.55
C ARG A 51 -6.09 -5.57 -17.80
N ASP A 52 -5.16 -4.63 -17.97
CA ASP A 52 -4.19 -4.61 -19.06
C ASP A 52 -3.12 -5.69 -18.93
N LYS A 53 -3.12 -6.47 -17.83
CA LYS A 53 -2.08 -7.46 -17.49
C LYS A 53 -0.67 -6.86 -17.41
N LYS A 54 -0.57 -5.58 -17.07
CA LYS A 54 0.71 -4.89 -16.80
C LYS A 54 1.28 -5.28 -15.42
N PHE A 55 0.40 -5.78 -14.55
CA PHE A 55 0.74 -6.35 -13.25
C PHE A 55 -0.12 -7.59 -13.04
N LYS A 56 0.51 -8.74 -12.78
CA LYS A 56 -0.21 -10.03 -12.62
C LYS A 56 -0.65 -10.29 -11.19
N CYS A 57 -0.11 -9.51 -10.25
CA CYS A 57 -0.19 -9.72 -8.81
C CYS A 57 0.43 -11.06 -8.38
N ASP A 58 1.44 -11.56 -9.09
CA ASP A 58 2.19 -12.75 -8.68
C ASP A 58 2.96 -12.44 -7.37
N TYR A 59 3.15 -13.43 -6.51
CA TYR A 59 3.81 -13.17 -5.22
C TYR A 59 5.22 -12.59 -5.41
N GLY A 60 5.49 -11.44 -4.78
CA GLY A 60 6.78 -10.75 -4.88
C GLY A 60 6.97 -9.95 -6.16
N GLU A 61 5.98 -9.92 -7.06
CA GLU A 61 5.98 -9.00 -8.20
C GLU A 61 5.96 -7.55 -7.70
N LEU A 62 6.89 -6.73 -8.20
CA LEU A 62 7.01 -5.33 -7.84
C LEU A 62 6.78 -4.47 -9.08
N LEU A 63 5.88 -3.50 -8.98
CA LEU A 63 5.71 -2.48 -10.01
C LEU A 63 5.72 -1.09 -9.38
N LEU A 64 6.73 -0.31 -9.73
CA LEU A 64 6.75 1.11 -9.44
C LEU A 64 5.97 1.83 -10.55
N PHE A 65 4.94 2.59 -10.17
CA PHE A 65 4.21 3.42 -11.13
C PHE A 65 3.96 4.81 -10.55
N PHE A 66 3.74 5.75 -11.46
CA PHE A 66 3.49 7.15 -11.15
C PHE A 66 2.05 7.51 -11.53
N SER A 67 1.29 8.04 -10.58
CA SER A 67 -0.07 8.54 -10.83
C SER A 67 -0.07 10.07 -10.83
N ASP A 68 -0.66 10.66 -11.86
CA ASP A 68 -0.95 12.09 -11.90
C ASP A 68 -2.39 12.42 -11.44
N SER A 69 -3.20 11.39 -11.13
CA SER A 69 -4.56 11.58 -10.64
C SER A 69 -4.62 12.17 -9.24
N LEU A 70 -3.56 11.97 -8.44
CA LEU A 70 -3.44 12.50 -7.09
C LEU A 70 -2.51 13.73 -7.04
N ARG A 71 -2.97 14.78 -6.35
CA ARG A 71 -2.23 16.05 -6.25
C ARG A 71 -0.93 15.93 -5.44
N VAL A 72 -0.97 15.15 -4.36
CA VAL A 72 0.12 15.11 -3.36
C VAL A 72 0.99 13.87 -3.54
N ASN A 73 0.38 12.69 -3.56
CA ASN A 73 1.11 11.43 -3.62
C ASN A 73 1.11 10.87 -5.03
N LYS A 74 2.30 10.76 -5.64
CA LYS A 74 2.44 10.32 -7.03
C LYS A 74 3.16 8.99 -7.19
N ASN A 75 3.96 8.57 -6.21
CA ASN A 75 4.84 7.42 -6.33
C ASN A 75 4.21 6.22 -5.63
N PHE A 76 3.95 5.16 -6.39
CA PHE A 76 3.30 3.96 -5.88
C PHE A 76 4.13 2.73 -6.19
N LEU A 77 4.33 1.88 -5.18
CA LEU A 77 4.89 0.54 -5.34
C LEU A 77 3.78 -0.48 -5.14
N LEU A 78 3.41 -1.18 -6.20
CA LEU A 78 2.56 -2.35 -6.12
C LEU A 78 3.38 -3.56 -5.71
N PHE A 79 2.85 -4.34 -4.76
CA PHE A 79 3.43 -5.60 -4.33
C PHE A 79 2.42 -6.72 -4.57
N GLY A 80 2.76 -7.69 -5.40
CA GLY A 80 1.87 -8.81 -5.70
C GLY A 80 1.85 -9.80 -4.53
N LEU A 81 0.65 -10.13 -4.06
CA LEU A 81 0.45 -11.09 -2.97
C LEU A 81 0.18 -12.51 -3.47
N GLY A 82 -0.07 -12.70 -4.76
CA GLY A 82 -0.57 -13.97 -5.29
C GLY A 82 -1.83 -14.39 -4.55
N ASN A 83 -1.79 -15.59 -3.97
CA ASN A 83 -2.87 -16.16 -3.16
C ASN A 83 -2.59 -16.13 -1.65
N HIS A 84 -1.58 -15.37 -1.20
CA HIS A 84 -1.23 -15.32 0.22
C HIS A 84 -2.24 -14.49 1.01
N ASP A 85 -2.75 -15.06 2.10
CA ASP A 85 -3.56 -14.34 3.08
C ASP A 85 -2.64 -13.72 4.15
N LEU A 86 -2.59 -12.40 4.19
CA LEU A 86 -1.78 -11.66 5.18
C LEU A 86 -2.36 -11.70 6.60
N SER A 87 -3.54 -12.31 6.81
CA SER A 87 -4.03 -12.67 8.14
C SER A 87 -3.20 -13.80 8.76
N GLU A 88 -2.56 -14.63 7.92
CA GLU A 88 -1.66 -15.68 8.37
C GLU A 88 -0.30 -15.08 8.75
N LYS A 89 0.12 -15.31 9.99
CA LYS A 89 1.38 -14.78 10.53
C LYS A 89 2.58 -15.08 9.62
N GLN A 90 2.73 -16.33 9.15
CA GLN A 90 3.87 -16.71 8.30
C GLN A 90 3.89 -15.96 6.97
N ALA A 91 2.72 -15.81 6.33
CA ALA A 91 2.59 -15.05 5.08
C ALA A 91 2.93 -13.56 5.29
N LEU A 92 2.48 -12.99 6.42
CA LEU A 92 2.76 -11.61 6.80
C LEU A 92 4.25 -11.37 7.09
N GLU A 93 4.91 -12.29 7.81
CA GLU A 93 6.35 -12.22 8.08
C GLU A 93 7.16 -12.27 6.78
N LYS A 94 6.81 -13.21 5.88
CA LYS A 94 7.45 -13.34 4.57
C LYS A 94 7.25 -12.10 3.70
N PHE A 95 6.01 -11.60 3.61
CA PHE A 95 5.69 -10.34 2.93
C PHE A 95 6.51 -9.18 3.48
N ALA A 96 6.59 -9.02 4.80
CA ALA A 96 7.33 -7.93 5.42
C ALA A 96 8.83 -8.00 5.12
N GLU A 97 9.42 -9.20 5.11
CA GLU A 97 10.82 -9.42 4.76
C GLU A 97 11.11 -9.08 3.29
N ASP A 98 10.31 -9.63 2.37
CA ASP A 98 10.46 -9.39 0.93
C ASP A 98 10.26 -7.91 0.58
N LEU A 99 9.23 -7.28 1.17
CA LEU A 99 8.98 -5.87 1.00
C LEU A 99 10.13 -5.01 1.57
N LYS A 100 10.65 -5.35 2.76
CA LYS A 100 11.80 -4.63 3.36
C LYS A 100 13.03 -4.67 2.45
N ASN A 101 13.28 -5.80 1.79
CA ASN A 101 14.37 -5.92 0.81
C ASN A 101 14.13 -5.03 -0.41
N GLY A 102 12.90 -5.01 -0.94
CA GLY A 102 12.51 -4.11 -2.05
C GLY A 102 12.66 -2.63 -1.71
N ILE A 103 12.19 -2.20 -0.53
CA ILE A 103 12.26 -0.79 -0.10
C ILE A 103 13.71 -0.34 0.13
N LYS A 104 14.56 -1.21 0.70
CA LYS A 104 15.98 -0.91 0.90
C LYS A 104 16.70 -0.63 -0.42
N ALA A 105 16.38 -1.38 -1.48
CA ALA A 105 16.93 -1.12 -2.81
C ALA A 105 16.52 0.26 -3.36
N LEU A 106 15.32 0.73 -3.03
CA LEU A 106 14.82 2.07 -3.40
C LEU A 106 15.39 3.21 -2.53
N LYS A 107 16.13 2.89 -1.47
CA LYS A 107 16.69 3.86 -0.50
C LYS A 107 15.61 4.75 0.15
N VAL A 108 14.38 4.26 0.24
CA VAL A 108 13.26 4.96 0.90
C VAL A 108 13.25 4.60 2.39
N LYS A 109 13.12 5.61 3.26
CA LYS A 109 13.04 5.42 4.73
C LYS A 109 11.67 5.73 5.31
N ASN A 110 10.81 6.38 4.54
CA ASN A 110 9.47 6.79 4.93
C ASN A 110 8.46 6.48 3.83
N PHE A 111 7.37 5.82 4.19
CA PHE A 111 6.34 5.42 3.24
C PHE A 111 4.99 5.21 3.93
N ALA A 112 3.92 5.29 3.16
CA ALA A 112 2.62 4.79 3.59
C ALA A 112 2.45 3.36 3.09
N LEU A 113 1.90 2.49 3.92
CA LEU A 113 1.49 1.14 3.53
C LEU A 113 -0.02 1.06 3.58
N LEU A 114 -0.62 0.72 2.44
CA LEU A 114 -2.04 0.40 2.37
C LEU A 114 -2.20 -1.08 2.68
N SER A 115 -3.22 -1.41 3.45
CA SER A 115 -3.54 -2.75 3.86
C SER A 115 -5.05 -2.88 3.90
N ASP A 116 -5.59 -4.03 3.50
CA ASP A 116 -6.98 -4.31 3.85
C ASP A 116 -7.08 -4.69 5.34
N ASN A 117 -8.32 -4.72 5.87
CA ASN A 117 -8.68 -4.95 7.30
C ASN A 117 -8.16 -6.23 7.97
N THR A 118 -7.31 -7.01 7.30
CA THR A 118 -6.88 -8.34 7.74
C THR A 118 -5.48 -8.37 8.33
N ILE A 119 -4.72 -7.27 8.30
CA ILE A 119 -3.32 -7.27 8.76
C ILE A 119 -3.16 -6.86 10.23
N ASN A 120 -2.23 -7.54 10.92
CA ASN A 120 -1.77 -7.17 12.25
C ASN A 120 -0.80 -5.96 12.20
N GLU A 121 -1.34 -4.76 12.47
CA GLU A 121 -0.59 -3.50 12.50
C GLU A 121 0.61 -3.53 13.47
N MET A 122 0.47 -4.21 14.62
CA MET A 122 1.55 -4.34 15.61
C MET A 122 2.74 -5.15 15.05
N LEU A 123 2.46 -6.21 14.29
CA LEU A 123 3.50 -7.03 13.69
C LEU A 123 4.23 -6.24 12.59
N LEU A 124 3.50 -5.55 11.70
CA LEU A 124 4.12 -4.70 10.68
C LEU A 124 5.02 -3.63 11.29
N ASN A 125 4.56 -2.93 12.33
CA ASN A 125 5.37 -1.93 13.03
C ASN A 125 6.66 -2.53 13.60
N LYS A 126 6.63 -3.78 14.09
CA LYS A 126 7.84 -4.48 14.56
C LYS A 126 8.84 -4.74 13.44
N PHE A 127 8.37 -5.18 12.26
CA PHE A 127 9.23 -5.44 11.10
C PHE A 127 9.86 -4.18 10.53
N PHE A 128 9.06 -3.11 10.47
CA PHE A 128 9.43 -1.82 9.89
C PHE A 128 9.91 -0.80 10.94
N LYS A 129 10.37 -1.23 12.12
CA LYS A 129 10.85 -0.34 13.20
C LYS A 129 11.97 0.64 12.79
N GLU A 130 12.69 0.34 11.71
CA GLU A 130 13.77 1.17 11.16
C GLU A 130 13.27 2.20 10.14
N PHE A 131 11.96 2.20 9.84
CA PHE A 131 11.29 3.02 8.86
C PHE A 131 10.21 3.88 9.53
N ALA A 132 9.94 5.05 8.97
CA ALA A 132 8.76 5.82 9.30
C ALA A 132 7.60 5.33 8.43
N ILE A 133 6.73 4.49 9.02
CA ILE A 133 5.60 3.88 8.33
C ILE A 133 4.27 4.41 8.86
N ASP A 134 3.40 4.83 7.95
CA ASP A 134 1.98 5.05 8.24
C ASP A 134 1.15 3.93 7.61
N ILE A 135 0.47 3.15 8.43
CA ILE A 135 -0.33 1.99 7.98
C ILE A 135 -1.78 2.43 7.84
N TYR A 136 -2.38 2.23 6.66
CA TYR A 136 -3.78 2.52 6.37
C TYR A 136 -4.53 1.21 6.21
N ILE A 137 -5.59 1.05 7.01
CA ILE A 137 -6.46 -0.13 7.06
C ILE A 137 -7.88 0.31 6.68
#